data_AF-A0A0D6K9Z3-F1
#
_entry.id   AF-A0A0D6K9Z3-F1
#
_cell.length_a   1.000
_cell.length_b   1.000
_cell.length_c   1.000
_cell.angle_alpha   90.00
_cell.angle_beta   90.00
_cell.angle_gamma   90.00
#
_symmetry.space_group_name_H-M   'P 1'
#
loop_
_entity.id
_entity.type
_entity.pdbx_description
1 polymer ?
#
loop_
_entity_poly.entity_id
_entity_poly.type
_entity_poly.pdbx_seq_one_letter_code
_entity_poly.pdbx_strand_id
1 'polypeptide(L)'
;MQSFVSEKTQRYQQLFDEMMNRFQIEAKTTAEQAKVSEVMLSRFRRGKADLGASKLIALLLAVPVEARVWYLSELFGQRPGVSLRSLIAEAPPEEQAEVLRLIADIFVNNSREATDSVQFLKAL
;
A
#
# COMPACT_ATOMS: atom_id res chain seq x y z
N MET A 1 1.86 38.84 9.58
CA MET A 1 0.83 38.03 8.90
C MET A 1 1.26 36.58 8.98
N GLN A 2 0.57 35.78 9.80
CA GLN A 2 0.81 34.33 9.89
C GLN A 2 0.32 33.70 8.58
N SER A 3 1.20 32.99 7.87
CA SER A 3 0.78 32.20 6.71
C SER A 3 -0.01 31.00 7.23
N PHE A 4 -1.31 31.00 6.95
CA PHE A 4 -2.12 29.79 7.03
C PHE A 4 -1.74 28.91 5.83
N VAL A 5 -0.63 28.19 5.96
CA VAL A 5 -0.36 27.07 5.07
C VAL A 5 -1.39 26.01 5.43
N SER A 6 -2.41 25.88 4.59
CA SER A 6 -3.24 24.68 4.52
C SER A 6 -2.30 23.51 4.20
N GLU A 7 -1.71 22.91 5.24
CA GLU A 7 -0.90 21.70 5.13
C GLU A 7 -1.81 20.61 4.57
N LYS A 8 -1.67 20.36 3.27
CA LYS A 8 -2.27 19.21 2.61
C LYS A 8 -1.67 17.99 3.28
N THR A 9 -2.43 17.34 4.16
CA THR A 9 -2.01 16.13 4.88
C THR A 9 -1.40 15.16 3.87
N GLN A 10 -0.17 14.73 4.12
CA GLN A 10 0.54 13.87 3.20
C GLN A 10 -0.14 12.49 3.21
N ARG A 11 -0.24 11.84 2.04
CA ARG A 11 -0.97 10.56 1.88
C ARG A 11 -0.56 9.51 2.91
N TYR A 12 0.73 9.41 3.23
CA TYR A 12 1.22 8.43 4.19
C TYR A 12 0.80 8.72 5.64
N GLN A 13 0.45 9.96 5.99
CA GLN A 13 -0.13 10.31 7.30
C GLN A 13 -1.61 9.94 7.35
N GLN A 14 -2.35 10.18 6.25
CA GLN A 14 -3.76 9.79 6.11
C GLN A 14 -3.90 8.27 6.20
N LEU A 15 -3.08 7.53 5.45
CA LEU A 15 -3.06 6.07 5.51
C LEU A 15 -2.66 5.55 6.89
N PHE A 16 -1.78 6.24 7.61
CA PHE A 16 -1.42 5.83 8.96
C PHE A 16 -2.59 6.03 9.92
N ASP A 17 -3.29 7.16 9.84
CA ASP A 17 -4.50 7.39 10.63
C ASP A 17 -5.59 6.35 10.32
N GLU A 18 -5.79 6.04 9.05
CA GLU A 18 -6.71 5.01 8.60
C GLU A 18 -6.33 3.62 9.13
N MET A 19 -5.05 3.25 9.08
CA MET A 19 -4.54 2.00 9.66
C MET A 19 -4.90 1.91 11.15
N MET A 20 -4.65 2.96 11.93
CA MET A 20 -4.95 2.98 13.36
C MET A 20 -6.45 2.78 13.62
N ASN A 21 -7.30 3.45 12.86
CA ASN A 21 -8.75 3.37 13.02
C ASN A 21 -9.31 2.01 12.57
N ARG A 22 -8.87 1.52 11.41
CA ARG A 22 -9.34 0.26 10.79
C ARG A 22 -9.04 -0.95 11.64
N PHE A 23 -7.85 -1.00 12.24
CA PHE A 23 -7.40 -2.10 13.08
C PHE A 23 -7.66 -1.86 14.58
N GLN A 24 -8.41 -0.80 14.93
CA GLN A 24 -8.74 -0.42 16.32
C GLN A 24 -7.49 -0.35 17.21
N ILE A 25 -6.39 0.19 16.69
CA ILE A 25 -5.10 0.25 17.38
C ILE A 25 -5.13 1.39 18.38
N GLU A 26 -4.79 1.08 19.62
CA GLU A 26 -4.71 2.06 20.68
C GLU A 26 -3.49 2.98 20.50
N ALA A 27 -3.75 4.27 20.30
CA ALA A 27 -2.70 5.25 20.05
C ALA A 27 -1.73 5.37 21.22
N LYS A 28 -2.24 5.32 22.47
CA LYS A 28 -1.44 5.42 23.68
C LYS A 28 -0.39 4.31 23.76
N THR A 29 -0.86 3.07 23.74
CA THR A 29 0.00 1.87 23.78
C THR A 29 1.03 1.88 22.64
N THR A 30 0.62 2.26 21.42
CA THR A 30 1.54 2.36 20.27
C THR A 30 2.63 3.42 20.47
N ALA A 31 2.26 4.60 20.99
CA ALA A 31 3.21 5.67 21.27
C ALA A 31 4.23 5.25 22.34
N GLU A 32 3.75 4.63 23.42
CA GLU A 32 4.60 4.12 24.51
C GLU A 32 5.62 3.10 23.99
N GLN A 33 5.16 2.08 23.24
CA GLN A 33 6.03 1.06 22.66
C GLN A 33 7.05 1.65 21.67
N ALA A 34 6.64 2.64 20.87
CA ALA A 34 7.52 3.31 19.91
C ALA A 34 8.42 4.38 20.54
N LYS A 35 8.30 4.66 21.84
CA LYS A 35 8.98 5.76 22.55
C LYS A 35 8.74 7.13 21.88
N VAL A 36 7.50 7.35 21.42
CA VAL A 36 7.03 8.62 20.84
C VAL A 36 5.97 9.20 21.76
N SER A 37 5.96 10.52 21.99
CA SER A 37 4.91 11.11 22.82
C SER A 37 3.53 11.02 22.15
N GLU A 38 2.49 10.77 22.94
CA GLU A 38 1.10 10.70 22.43
C GLU A 38 0.69 11.98 21.68
N VAL A 39 1.14 13.14 22.17
CA VAL A 39 0.89 14.44 21.51
C VAL A 39 1.52 14.47 20.13
N MET A 40 2.75 13.97 19.98
CA MET A 40 3.45 13.93 18.70
C MET A 40 2.77 12.96 17.72
N LEU A 41 2.37 11.77 18.19
CA LEU A 41 1.58 10.83 17.39
C LEU A 41 0.23 11.43 16.95
N SER A 42 -0.48 12.11 17.86
CA SER A 42 -1.74 12.78 17.55
C SER A 42 -1.58 13.90 16.51
N ARG A 43 -0.49 14.67 16.59
CA ARG A 43 -0.20 15.70 15.58
C ARG A 43 0.15 15.07 14.24
N PHE A 44 0.95 14.02 14.23
CA PHE A 44 1.33 13.27 13.03
C PHE A 44 0.11 12.72 12.28
N ARG A 45 -0.78 12.01 12.98
CA ARG A 45 -2.03 11.46 12.42
C ARG A 45 -2.92 12.53 11.78
N ARG A 46 -2.87 13.75 12.33
CA ARG A 46 -3.64 14.91 11.83
C ARG A 46 -2.91 15.74 10.79
N GLY A 47 -1.73 15.31 10.31
CA GLY A 47 -0.93 16.05 9.34
C GLY A 47 -0.19 17.27 9.89
N LYS A 48 -0.19 17.49 11.21
CA LYS A 48 0.33 18.70 11.88
C LYS A 48 1.77 18.58 12.38
N ALA A 49 2.43 17.48 12.06
CA ALA A 49 3.82 17.19 12.40
C ALA A 49 4.36 16.07 11.51
N ASP A 50 5.64 16.15 11.14
CA ASP A 50 6.40 15.03 10.61
C ASP A 50 7.19 14.36 11.76
N LEU A 51 7.27 13.04 11.72
CA LEU A 51 7.98 12.21 12.68
C LEU A 51 9.43 11.94 12.25
N GLY A 52 9.74 12.10 10.96
CA GLY A 52 10.94 11.58 10.35
C GLY A 52 10.95 10.04 10.30
N ALA A 53 11.85 9.49 9.49
CA ALA A 53 11.87 8.05 9.19
C ALA A 53 12.02 7.17 10.44
N SER A 54 12.93 7.49 11.36
CA SER A 54 13.23 6.62 12.50
C SER A 54 12.03 6.41 13.44
N LYS A 55 11.28 7.49 13.73
CA LYS A 55 10.08 7.40 14.59
C LYS A 55 8.90 6.75 13.86
N LEU A 56 8.76 7.00 12.56
CA LEU A 56 7.76 6.31 11.75
C LEU A 56 8.01 4.80 11.74
N ILE A 57 9.25 4.37 11.54
CA ILE A 57 9.64 2.96 11.60
C ILE A 57 9.35 2.39 12.99
N ALA A 58 9.70 3.10 14.07
CA ALA A 58 9.40 2.65 15.43
C ALA A 58 7.90 2.44 15.67
N LEU A 59 7.04 3.35 15.19
CA LEU A 59 5.59 3.18 15.25
C LEU A 59 5.10 1.98 14.43
N LEU A 60 5.62 1.80 13.22
CA LEU A 60 5.25 0.66 12.38
C LEU A 60 5.68 -0.69 12.98
N LEU A 61 6.75 -0.71 13.77
CA LEU A 61 7.17 -1.90 14.50
C LEU A 61 6.31 -2.18 15.75
N ALA A 62 5.63 -1.16 16.28
CA ALA A 62 4.75 -1.27 17.44
C ALA A 62 3.31 -1.69 17.11
N VAL A 63 2.89 -1.62 15.84
CA VAL A 63 1.55 -2.06 15.41
C VAL A 63 1.53 -3.55 15.02
N PRO A 64 0.35 -4.20 15.02
CA PRO A 64 0.19 -5.57 14.52
C PRO A 64 0.73 -5.74 13.10
N VAL A 65 1.23 -6.94 12.79
CA VAL A 65 1.89 -7.23 11.51
C VAL A 65 0.95 -6.99 10.33
N GLU A 66 -0.31 -7.38 10.46
CA GLU A 66 -1.34 -7.27 9.43
C GLU A 66 -1.63 -5.79 9.12
N ALA A 67 -1.68 -4.94 10.15
CA ALA A 67 -1.88 -3.50 10.01
C ALA A 67 -0.70 -2.85 9.28
N ARG A 68 0.54 -3.21 9.68
CA ARG A 68 1.76 -2.76 9.00
C ARG A 68 1.78 -3.19 7.53
N VAL A 69 1.44 -4.45 7.23
CA VAL A 69 1.38 -4.96 5.85
C VAL A 69 0.34 -4.20 5.03
N TRP A 70 -0.86 -3.98 5.59
CA TRP A 70 -1.90 -3.19 4.92
C TRP A 70 -1.42 -1.77 4.60
N TYR A 71 -0.86 -1.06 5.58
CA TYR A 71 -0.36 0.31 5.40
C TYR A 71 0.70 0.41 4.30
N LEU A 72 1.69 -0.48 4.31
CA LEU A 72 2.73 -0.50 3.30
C LEU A 72 2.17 -0.89 1.92
N SER A 73 1.15 -1.76 1.87
CA SER A 73 0.47 -2.12 0.62
C SER A 73 -0.22 -0.91 -0.02
N GLU A 74 -0.95 -0.13 0.77
CA GLU A 74 -1.63 1.08 0.30
C GLU A 74 -0.66 2.19 -0.08
N LEU A 75 0.49 2.27 0.61
CA LEU A 75 1.49 3.29 0.37
C LEU A 75 2.27 3.05 -0.94
N PHE A 76 2.64 1.79 -1.21
CA PHE A 76 3.45 1.42 -2.37
C PHE A 76 2.65 0.82 -3.53
N GLY A 77 1.36 0.56 -3.35
CA GLY A 77 0.50 -0.09 -4.35
C GLY A 77 0.84 -1.56 -4.58
N GLN A 78 1.61 -2.19 -3.68
CA GLN A 78 2.03 -3.58 -3.76
C GLN A 78 2.08 -4.20 -2.38
N ARG A 79 1.59 -5.44 -2.23
CA ARG A 79 1.61 -6.14 -0.95
C ARG A 79 3.04 -6.57 -0.59
N PRO A 80 3.65 -6.04 0.49
CA PRO A 80 4.99 -6.44 0.88
C PRO A 80 5.01 -7.92 1.27
N GLY A 81 6.06 -8.64 0.85
CA GLY A 81 6.29 -10.03 1.26
C GLY A 81 5.49 -11.09 0.51
N VAL A 82 4.61 -10.71 -0.42
CA VAL A 82 3.86 -11.65 -1.26
C VAL A 82 4.18 -11.34 -2.72
N SER A 83 5.08 -12.13 -3.32
CA SER A 83 5.33 -12.03 -4.75
C SER A 83 4.32 -12.89 -5.51
N LEU A 84 3.89 -12.45 -6.70
CA LEU A 84 3.06 -13.27 -7.59
C LEU A 84 3.69 -14.64 -7.84
N ARG A 85 5.04 -14.67 -7.94
CA ARG A 85 5.82 -15.90 -8.06
C ARG A 85 5.59 -16.84 -6.88
N SER A 86 5.65 -16.33 -5.65
CA SER A 86 5.44 -17.13 -4.43
C SER A 86 4.01 -17.66 -4.37
N LEU A 87 3.02 -16.82 -4.68
CA LEU A 87 1.62 -17.23 -4.71
C LEU A 87 1.36 -18.36 -5.71
N ILE A 88 1.90 -18.23 -6.93
CA ILE A 88 1.77 -19.27 -7.95
C ILE A 88 2.49 -20.55 -7.52
N ALA A 89 3.68 -20.44 -6.93
CA ALA A 89 4.45 -21.60 -6.50
C ALA A 89 3.79 -22.38 -5.35
N GLU A 90 3.06 -21.69 -4.46
CA GLU A 90 2.38 -22.28 -3.31
C GLU A 90 0.95 -22.77 -3.62
N ALA A 91 0.37 -22.35 -4.75
CA ALA A 91 -0.98 -22.76 -5.16
C ALA A 91 -1.05 -24.25 -5.57
N PRO A 92 -2.21 -24.92 -5.43
CA PRO A 92 -2.42 -26.27 -5.95
C PRO A 92 -2.17 -26.38 -7.46
N PRO A 93 -1.78 -27.56 -7.99
CA PRO A 93 -1.51 -27.74 -9.42
C PRO A 93 -2.67 -27.31 -10.33
N GLU A 94 -3.91 -27.48 -9.88
CA GLU A 94 -5.12 -27.09 -10.60
C GLU A 94 -5.20 -25.56 -10.78
N GLU A 95 -4.95 -24.81 -9.71
CA GLU A 95 -4.95 -23.34 -9.74
C GLU A 95 -3.76 -22.81 -10.55
N GLN A 96 -2.59 -23.46 -10.48
CA GLN A 96 -1.44 -23.10 -11.33
C GLN A 96 -1.78 -23.24 -12.82
N ALA A 97 -2.46 -24.32 -13.20
CA ALA A 97 -2.89 -24.56 -14.58
C ALA A 97 -3.94 -23.55 -15.03
N GLU A 98 -4.87 -23.15 -14.14
CA GLU A 98 -5.85 -22.11 -14.42
C GLU A 98 -5.18 -20.76 -14.65
N VAL A 99 -4.24 -20.36 -13.80
CA VAL A 99 -3.44 -19.13 -13.97
C VAL A 99 -2.69 -19.15 -15.30
N LEU A 100 -2.10 -20.28 -15.69
CA LEU A 100 -1.40 -20.41 -16.97
C LEU A 100 -2.35 -20.18 -18.15
N ARG A 101 -3.57 -20.74 -18.12
CA ARG A 101 -4.58 -20.51 -19.17
C ARG A 101 -4.98 -19.04 -19.23
N LEU A 102 -5.27 -18.43 -18.09
CA LEU A 102 -5.63 -17.03 -17.98
C LEU A 102 -4.57 -16.11 -18.59
N ILE A 103 -3.29 -16.37 -18.31
CA ILE A 103 -2.18 -15.62 -18.89
C ILE A 103 -2.11 -15.82 -20.41
N ALA A 104 -2.28 -17.05 -20.89
CA ALA A 104 -2.29 -17.34 -22.32
C ALA A 104 -3.44 -16.61 -23.04
N ASP A 105 -4.64 -16.61 -22.47
CA ASP A 105 -5.82 -15.94 -23.03
C ASP A 105 -5.63 -14.42 -23.09
N ILE A 106 -5.10 -13.81 -22.02
CA ILE A 106 -4.76 -12.38 -21.98
C ILE A 106 -3.73 -12.05 -23.08
N PHE A 107 -2.70 -12.88 -23.24
CA PHE A 107 -1.67 -12.65 -24.25
C PHE A 107 -2.23 -12.70 -25.67
N VAL A 108 -3.09 -13.67 -25.98
CA VAL A 108 -3.76 -13.77 -27.27
C VAL A 108 -4.64 -12.55 -27.53
N ASN A 109 -5.42 -12.12 -26.55
CA ASN A 109 -6.31 -10.96 -26.68
C ASN A 109 -5.53 -9.66 -26.91
N ASN A 110 -4.50 -9.39 -26.11
CA ASN A 110 -3.65 -8.21 -26.28
C ASN A 110 -2.92 -8.20 -27.64
N SER A 111 -2.48 -9.37 -28.12
CA SER A 111 -1.81 -9.50 -29.42
C SER A 111 -2.77 -9.26 -30.59
N ARG A 112 -4.04 -9.65 -30.46
CA ARG A 112 -5.08 -9.37 -31.46
C ARG A 112 -5.41 -7.89 -31.52
N GLU A 113 -5.61 -7.23 -30.37
CA GLU A 113 -5.85 -5.78 -30.32
C GLU A 113 -4.70 -4.98 -30.93
N ALA A 114 -3.45 -5.38 -30.68
CA ALA A 114 -2.28 -4.78 -31.31
C ALA A 114 -2.23 -5.00 -32.84
N THR A 115 -2.72 -6.15 -33.33
CA THR A 115 -2.74 -6.45 -34.76
C THR A 115 -3.85 -5.67 -35.48
N ASP A 116 -5.03 -5.59 -34.88
CA ASP A 116 -6.18 -4.87 -35.43
C ASP A 116 -5.94 -3.36 -35.48
N SER A 117 -5.33 -2.80 -34.43
CA SER A 117 -4.94 -1.37 -34.41
C SER A 117 -3.86 -1.03 -35.45
N VAL A 118 -2.92 -1.94 -35.72
CA VAL A 118 -1.93 -1.78 -36.81
C VAL A 118 -2.57 -1.91 -38.19
N GLN A 119 -3.60 -2.73 -38.37
CA GLN A 119 -4.35 -2.83 -39.63
C GLN A 119 -5.18 -1.57 -39.90
N PHE A 120 -5.84 -1.01 -38.88
CA PHE A 120 -6.57 0.26 -39.01
C PHE A 120 -5.67 1.43 -39.42
N LEU A 121 -4.42 1.48 -38.96
CA LEU A 121 -3.46 2.53 -39.33
C LEU A 121 -2.86 2.36 -40.75
N LYS A 122 -2.92 1.16 -41.34
CA LYS A 122 -2.47 0.90 -42.73
C LYS A 122 -3.56 1.14 -43.78
N ALA A 123 -4.81 1.31 -43.35
CA ALA A 123 -5.96 1.52 -44.23
C ALA A 123 -6.34 3.01 -44.42
N LEU A 124 -5.57 3.93 -43.82
CA LEU A 124 -5.62 5.39 -44.00
C LEU A 124 -4.45 5.85 -44.88
#